data_AF-A0A7V5E349-F1
#
_entry.id   AF-A0A7V5E349-F1
#
_cell.length_a   1.000
_cell.length_b   1.000
_cell.length_c   1.000
_cell.angle_alpha   90.00
_cell.angle_beta   90.00
_cell.angle_gamma   90.00
#
_symmetry.space_group_name_H-M   'P 1'
#
loop_
_entity.id
_entity.type
_entity.pdbx_description
1 polymer ?
#
loop_
_entity_poly.entity_id
_entity_poly.type
_entity_poly.pdbx_seq_one_letter_code
_entity_poly.pdbx_strand_id
1 'polypeptide(L)'
;RPPCLASPPQTPCRTVELVMMGRFGFFRPWQRLPKEEKNRAFLALERMGLLEKTEWPVGHLSGGQQRKALLARALAKGAEILLLDEPFASLDPEARVDLAQAILRLRKEGMTVLAVVHEEELLSQADRAWLVREGKTSELLRPFPSLSVLWESLCGR
;
A
#
# COMPACT_ATOMS: atom_id res chain seq x y z
N ARG A 1 -18.40 10.45 15.58
CA ARG A 1 -17.59 11.43 16.34
C ARG A 1 -16.21 10.80 16.57
N PRO A 2 -15.09 11.48 16.29
CA PRO A 2 -13.80 10.98 16.74
C PRO A 2 -13.83 10.85 18.27
N PRO A 3 -13.25 9.80 18.87
CA PRO A 3 -13.10 9.75 20.32
C PRO A 3 -12.30 10.97 20.77
N CYS A 4 -12.69 11.57 21.90
CA CYS A 4 -11.85 12.57 22.57
C CYS A 4 -10.56 11.87 23.00
N LEU A 5 -9.48 12.08 22.25
CA LEU A 5 -8.18 11.43 22.48
C LEU A 5 -7.25 12.40 23.20
N ALA A 6 -6.61 11.91 24.27
CA ALA A 6 -5.89 12.70 25.28
C ALA A 6 -4.55 13.29 24.82
N SER A 7 -4.12 13.06 23.57
CA SER A 7 -2.86 13.58 23.04
C SER A 7 -3.05 14.11 21.62
N PRO A 8 -2.51 15.29 21.26
CA PRO A 8 -2.54 15.76 19.89
C PRO A 8 -1.78 14.77 18.99
N PRO A 9 -2.30 14.45 17.80
CA PRO A 9 -1.65 13.51 16.90
C PRO A 9 -0.29 14.08 16.46
N GLN A 10 0.75 13.25 16.47
CA GLN A 10 2.10 13.64 16.01
C GLN A 10 2.13 14.08 14.53
N THR A 11 1.10 13.69 13.75
CA THR A 11 0.85 14.20 12.41
C THR A 11 -0.56 14.79 12.37
N PRO A 12 -0.72 16.12 12.23
CA PRO A 12 -2.02 16.78 12.34
C PRO A 12 -2.94 16.59 11.12
N CYS A 13 -2.62 15.66 10.22
CA CYS A 13 -3.36 15.41 8.99
C CYS A 13 -4.40 14.31 9.20
N ARG A 14 -5.63 14.54 8.74
CA ARG A 14 -6.69 13.52 8.70
C ARG A 14 -6.43 12.53 7.58
N THR A 15 -6.93 11.32 7.73
CA THR A 15 -6.82 10.26 6.72
C THR A 15 -7.33 10.71 5.35
N VAL A 16 -8.48 11.41 5.32
CA VAL A 16 -9.04 11.94 4.08
C VAL A 16 -8.16 13.01 3.44
N GLU A 17 -7.53 13.86 4.25
CA GLU A 17 -6.61 14.90 3.76
C GLU A 17 -5.37 14.28 3.14
N LEU A 18 -4.78 13.26 3.77
CA LEU A 18 -3.67 12.49 3.21
C LEU A 18 -4.00 11.92 1.83
N VAL A 19 -5.19 11.32 1.68
CA VAL A 19 -5.61 10.75 0.38
C VAL A 19 -5.88 11.84 -0.64
N MET A 20 -6.51 12.94 -0.23
CA MET A 20 -6.74 14.11 -1.09
C MET A 20 -5.43 14.73 -1.61
N MET A 21 -4.32 14.65 -0.87
CA MET A 21 -3.00 15.09 -1.36
C MET A 21 -2.55 14.34 -2.63
N GLY A 22 -3.09 13.15 -2.91
CA GLY A 22 -2.89 12.44 -4.18
C GLY A 22 -3.42 13.22 -5.39
N ARG A 23 -4.31 14.19 -5.19
CA ARG A 23 -4.92 15.02 -6.23
C ARG A 23 -4.23 16.38 -6.43
N PHE A 24 -3.35 16.82 -5.51
CA PHE A 24 -2.78 18.17 -5.55
C PHE A 24 -1.96 18.49 -6.80
N GLY A 25 -1.34 17.48 -7.45
CA GLY A 25 -0.63 17.66 -8.72
C GLY A 25 -1.51 18.09 -9.91
N PHE A 26 -2.84 18.04 -9.77
CA PHE A 26 -3.80 18.41 -10.81
C PHE A 26 -4.42 19.81 -10.58
N PHE A 27 -4.06 20.52 -9.50
CA PHE A 27 -4.68 21.79 -9.11
C PHE A 27 -3.69 22.87 -8.71
N ARG A 28 -4.14 24.13 -8.73
CA ARG A 28 -3.35 25.26 -8.22
C ARG A 28 -3.25 25.18 -6.69
N PRO A 29 -2.11 25.57 -6.07
CA PRO A 29 -1.86 25.41 -4.63
C PRO A 29 -2.87 26.09 -3.69
N TRP A 30 -3.72 26.97 -4.21
CA TRP A 30 -4.65 27.81 -3.45
C TRP A 30 -6.11 27.55 -3.83
N GLN A 31 -6.36 26.60 -4.73
CA GLN A 31 -7.70 26.29 -5.20
C GLN A 31 -8.33 25.21 -4.31
N ARG A 32 -9.59 25.43 -3.92
CA ARG A 32 -10.36 24.40 -3.20
C ARG A 32 -10.59 23.20 -4.12
N LEU A 33 -10.32 22.00 -3.63
CA LEU A 33 -10.57 20.76 -4.36
C LEU A 33 -12.06 20.65 -4.78
N PRO A 34 -12.35 20.46 -6.08
CA PRO A 34 -13.70 20.20 -6.58
C PRO A 34 -14.35 18.98 -5.92
N LYS A 35 -15.69 18.91 -5.96
CA LYS A 35 -16.44 17.83 -5.31
C LYS A 35 -16.13 16.46 -5.92
N GLU A 36 -15.97 16.42 -7.24
CA GLU A 36 -15.65 15.23 -8.02
C GLU A 36 -14.32 14.62 -7.56
N GLU A 37 -13.35 15.47 -7.26
CA GLU A 37 -12.00 15.07 -6.83
C GLU A 37 -11.99 14.53 -5.41
N LYS A 38 -12.83 15.12 -4.54
CA LYS A 38 -13.09 14.56 -3.21
C LYS A 38 -13.71 13.18 -3.32
N ASN A 39 -14.69 12.99 -4.20
CA ASN A 39 -15.34 11.70 -4.40
C ASN A 39 -14.32 10.61 -4.81
N ARG A 40 -13.31 10.94 -5.63
CA ARG A 40 -12.22 10.00 -5.95
C ARG A 40 -11.41 9.60 -4.72
N ALA A 41 -11.13 10.54 -3.82
CA ALA A 41 -10.44 10.23 -2.56
C ALA A 41 -11.29 9.33 -1.65
N PHE A 42 -12.60 9.58 -1.55
CA PHE A 42 -13.51 8.71 -0.77
C PHE A 42 -13.62 7.31 -1.37
N LEU A 43 -13.75 7.17 -2.70
CA LEU A 43 -13.77 5.88 -3.37
C LEU A 43 -12.46 5.10 -3.15
N ALA A 44 -11.33 5.79 -3.14
CA ALA A 44 -10.04 5.16 -2.82
C ALA A 44 -9.97 4.67 -1.37
N LEU A 45 -10.51 5.45 -0.42
CA LEU A 45 -10.62 5.03 0.99
C LEU A 45 -11.57 3.85 1.18
N GLU A 46 -12.67 3.81 0.44
CA GLU A 46 -13.61 2.69 0.41
C GLU A 46 -12.95 1.40 -0.06
N ARG A 47 -12.23 1.44 -1.18
CA ARG A 47 -11.47 0.29 -1.70
C ARG A 47 -10.49 -0.28 -0.68
N MET A 48 -9.98 0.58 0.20
CA MET A 48 -9.03 0.23 1.27
C MET A 48 -9.68 -0.09 2.62
N GLY A 49 -11.02 -0.02 2.72
CA GLY A 49 -11.77 -0.29 3.96
C GLY A 49 -11.55 0.77 5.05
N LEU A 50 -11.40 2.05 4.68
CA LEU A 50 -11.07 3.15 5.58
C LEU A 50 -12.13 4.26 5.64
N LEU A 51 -13.33 4.06 5.10
CA LEU A 51 -14.39 5.10 5.09
C LEU A 51 -14.74 5.61 6.49
N GLU A 52 -14.87 4.71 7.47
CA GLU A 52 -15.21 5.07 8.85
C GLU A 52 -14.08 5.82 9.58
N LYS A 53 -12.88 5.82 9.00
CA LYS A 53 -11.65 6.44 9.56
C LYS A 53 -11.19 7.67 8.78
N THR A 54 -12.01 8.18 7.88
CA THR A 54 -11.77 9.39 7.08
C THR A 54 -11.35 10.59 7.93
N GLU A 55 -12.05 10.84 9.03
CA GLU A 55 -11.82 11.96 9.95
C GLU A 55 -10.77 11.65 11.04
N TRP A 56 -10.26 10.43 11.10
CA TRP A 56 -9.23 10.09 12.08
C TRP A 56 -7.91 10.75 11.69
N PRO A 57 -7.13 11.25 12.66
CA PRO A 57 -5.73 11.59 12.41
C PRO A 57 -4.96 10.36 11.92
N VAL A 58 -4.09 10.53 10.92
CA VAL A 58 -3.30 9.43 10.35
C VAL A 58 -2.46 8.72 11.42
N GLY A 59 -1.92 9.48 12.38
CA GLY A 59 -1.14 8.94 13.50
C GLY A 59 -1.93 8.03 14.45
N HIS A 60 -3.26 8.00 14.36
CA HIS A 60 -4.12 7.10 15.15
C HIS A 60 -4.56 5.85 14.39
N LEU A 61 -4.17 5.72 13.12
CA LEU A 61 -4.35 4.49 12.35
C LEU A 61 -3.31 3.45 12.80
N SER A 62 -3.67 2.17 12.76
CA SER A 62 -2.67 1.09 12.89
C SER A 62 -1.66 1.14 11.73
N GLY A 63 -0.47 0.55 11.88
CA GLY A 63 0.53 0.55 10.81
C GLY A 63 -0.01 0.00 9.47
N GLY A 64 -0.87 -1.02 9.52
CA GLY A 64 -1.54 -1.56 8.33
C GLY A 64 -2.52 -0.58 7.72
N GLN A 65 -3.32 0.09 8.55
CA GLN A 65 -4.25 1.13 8.10
C GLN A 65 -3.51 2.35 7.51
N GLN A 66 -2.36 2.73 8.05
CA GLN A 66 -1.53 3.80 7.49
C GLN A 66 -1.04 3.45 6.08
N ARG A 67 -0.56 2.22 5.86
CA ARG A 67 -0.17 1.72 4.53
C ARG A 67 -1.34 1.69 3.55
N LYS A 68 -2.51 1.22 4.00
CA LYS A 68 -3.74 1.27 3.20
C LYS A 68 -4.15 2.70 2.85
N ALA A 69 -3.96 3.67 3.75
CA ALA A 69 -4.20 5.08 3.44
C ALA A 69 -3.22 5.62 2.38
N LEU A 70 -1.95 5.19 2.41
CA LEU A 70 -0.97 5.54 1.36
C LEU A 70 -1.32 4.89 0.02
N LEU A 71 -1.79 3.64 0.00
CA LEU A 71 -2.34 3.02 -1.21
C LEU A 71 -3.56 3.79 -1.71
N ALA A 72 -4.50 4.15 -0.85
CA ALA A 72 -5.65 4.98 -1.22
C ALA A 72 -5.20 6.31 -1.85
N ARG A 73 -4.17 6.96 -1.30
CA ARG A 73 -3.59 8.18 -1.90
C ARG A 73 -3.07 7.94 -3.32
N ALA A 74 -2.38 6.83 -3.57
CA ALA A 74 -1.90 6.46 -4.89
C ALA A 74 -3.06 6.16 -5.87
N LEU A 75 -4.11 5.47 -5.40
CA LEU A 75 -5.33 5.22 -6.17
C LEU A 75 -6.06 6.51 -6.51
N ALA A 76 -6.19 7.43 -5.54
CA ALA A 76 -6.80 8.73 -5.76
C ALA A 76 -6.05 9.52 -6.84
N LYS A 77 -4.71 9.43 -6.89
CA LYS A 77 -3.89 10.04 -7.95
C LYS A 77 -4.23 9.49 -9.35
N GLY A 78 -4.85 8.32 -9.45
CA GLY A 78 -5.07 7.62 -10.72
C GLY A 78 -3.83 6.87 -11.17
N ALA A 79 -3.04 6.34 -10.23
CA ALA A 79 -1.90 5.50 -10.58
C ALA A 79 -2.36 4.25 -11.35
N GLU A 80 -1.64 3.90 -12.41
CA GLU A 80 -1.82 2.66 -13.20
C GLU A 80 -0.79 1.58 -12.80
N ILE A 81 0.30 2.01 -12.14
CA ILE A 81 1.40 1.18 -11.66
C ILE A 81 1.64 1.52 -10.19
N LEU A 82 1.68 0.49 -9.34
CA LEU A 82 2.06 0.59 -7.93
C LEU A 82 3.45 0.00 -7.72
N LEU A 83 4.36 0.82 -7.20
CA LEU A 83 5.69 0.44 -6.75
C LEU A 83 5.66 0.33 -5.23
N LEU A 84 5.87 -0.87 -4.70
CA LEU A 84 5.80 -1.15 -3.28
C LEU A 84 7.17 -1.63 -2.79
N ASP A 85 7.82 -0.81 -1.98
CA ASP A 85 9.08 -1.17 -1.33
C ASP A 85 8.78 -1.66 0.09
N GLU A 86 9.07 -2.94 0.35
CA GLU A 86 8.81 -3.65 1.61
C GLU A 86 7.46 -3.29 2.27
N PRO A 87 6.31 -3.48 1.58
CA PRO A 87 5.03 -3.00 2.06
C PRO A 87 4.56 -3.66 3.37
N PHE A 88 5.17 -4.76 3.81
CA PHE A 88 4.79 -5.51 5.03
C PHE A 88 5.67 -5.24 6.25
N ALA A 89 6.70 -4.39 6.12
CA ALA A 89 7.66 -4.15 7.20
C ALA A 89 6.96 -3.74 8.51
N SER A 90 7.33 -4.30 9.66
CA SER A 90 6.73 -3.90 10.95
C SER A 90 5.19 -4.03 11.05
N LEU A 91 4.54 -4.83 10.20
CA LEU A 91 3.14 -5.23 10.35
C LEU A 91 3.02 -6.53 11.12
N ASP A 92 2.01 -6.60 12.00
CA ASP A 92 1.54 -7.84 12.58
C ASP A 92 0.92 -8.78 11.51
N PRO A 93 0.81 -10.09 11.78
CA PRO A 93 0.33 -11.06 10.80
C PRO A 93 -1.05 -10.75 10.22
N GLU A 94 -1.98 -10.24 11.04
CA GLU A 94 -3.34 -9.92 10.59
C GLU A 94 -3.32 -8.73 9.61
N ALA A 95 -2.60 -7.67 9.95
CA ALA A 95 -2.44 -6.50 9.09
C ALA A 95 -1.71 -6.83 7.78
N ARG A 96 -0.77 -7.78 7.79
CA ARG A 96 -0.10 -8.27 6.56
C ARG A 96 -1.09 -8.93 5.62
N VAL A 97 -1.92 -9.83 6.13
CA VAL A 97 -2.93 -10.53 5.34
C VAL A 97 -3.93 -9.55 4.74
N ASP A 98 -4.44 -8.60 5.53
CA ASP A 98 -5.38 -7.58 5.05
C ASP A 98 -4.76 -6.70 3.94
N LEU A 99 -3.52 -6.25 4.12
CA LEU A 99 -2.80 -5.47 3.11
C LEU A 99 -2.51 -6.28 1.84
N ALA A 100 -2.06 -7.53 1.98
CA ALA A 100 -1.81 -8.41 0.84
C ALA A 100 -3.09 -8.66 0.04
N GLN A 101 -4.21 -8.91 0.71
CA GLN A 101 -5.51 -9.04 0.05
C GLN A 101 -5.93 -7.76 -0.68
N ALA A 102 -5.68 -6.58 -0.09
CA ALA A 102 -5.93 -5.31 -0.77
C ALA A 102 -5.11 -5.19 -2.07
N ILE A 103 -3.81 -5.50 -2.02
CA ILE A 103 -2.93 -5.47 -3.20
C ILE A 103 -3.39 -6.47 -4.27
N LEU A 104 -3.74 -7.69 -3.88
CA LEU A 104 -4.25 -8.71 -4.80
C LEU A 104 -5.58 -8.32 -5.45
N ARG A 105 -6.48 -7.64 -4.71
CA ARG A 105 -7.71 -7.07 -5.29
C ARG A 105 -7.39 -6.02 -6.35
N LEU A 106 -6.48 -5.09 -6.06
CA LEU A 106 -6.06 -4.06 -7.02
C LEU A 106 -5.47 -4.68 -8.29
N ARG A 107 -4.62 -5.71 -8.15
CA ARG A 107 -4.10 -6.49 -9.28
C ARG A 107 -5.23 -7.08 -10.12
N LYS A 108 -6.22 -7.75 -9.49
CA LYS A 108 -7.37 -8.33 -10.20
C LYS A 108 -8.21 -7.29 -10.95
N GLU A 109 -8.21 -6.05 -10.49
CA GLU A 109 -8.87 -4.91 -11.12
C GLU A 109 -8.04 -4.30 -12.28
N GLY A 110 -6.91 -4.91 -12.66
CA GLY A 110 -6.07 -4.50 -13.79
C GLY A 110 -4.91 -3.58 -13.43
N MET A 111 -4.67 -3.32 -12.14
CA MET A 111 -3.53 -2.53 -11.70
C MET A 111 -2.22 -3.31 -11.86
N THR A 112 -1.19 -2.66 -12.42
CA THR A 112 0.16 -3.25 -12.41
C THR A 112 0.80 -3.04 -11.04
N VAL A 113 1.32 -4.10 -10.44
CA VAL A 113 2.00 -4.04 -9.13
C VAL A 113 3.40 -4.61 -9.26
N LEU A 114 4.40 -3.81 -8.89
CA LEU A 114 5.77 -4.26 -8.64
C LEU A 114 6.04 -4.11 -7.14
N ALA A 115 6.32 -5.23 -6.48
CA ALA A 115 6.59 -5.25 -5.05
C ALA A 115 7.96 -5.86 -4.77
N VAL A 116 8.73 -5.20 -3.91
CA VAL A 116 9.91 -5.78 -3.26
C VAL A 116 9.42 -6.42 -1.97
N VAL A 117 9.57 -7.73 -1.88
CA VAL A 117 9.08 -8.53 -0.74
C VAL A 117 10.14 -9.49 -0.27
N HIS A 118 10.13 -9.78 1.03
CA HIS A 118 10.91 -10.85 1.65
C HIS A 118 9.99 -11.94 2.22
N GLU A 119 8.71 -11.89 1.86
CA GLU A 119 7.65 -12.77 2.33
C GLU A 119 7.16 -13.71 1.20
N GLU A 120 6.95 -14.98 1.52
CA GLU A 120 6.57 -16.01 0.54
C GLU A 120 5.14 -15.85 0.00
N GLU A 121 4.23 -15.28 0.81
CA GLU A 121 2.81 -15.24 0.51
C GLU A 121 2.52 -14.51 -0.80
N LEU A 122 3.19 -13.39 -1.06
CA LEU A 122 3.02 -12.64 -2.31
C LEU A 122 3.85 -13.19 -3.46
N LEU A 123 5.01 -13.76 -3.17
CA LEU A 123 5.81 -14.44 -4.19
C LEU A 123 4.97 -15.55 -4.86
N SER A 124 4.27 -16.36 -4.06
CA SER A 124 3.41 -17.44 -4.56
C SER A 124 2.26 -16.97 -5.47
N GLN A 125 1.82 -15.73 -5.32
CA GLN A 125 0.71 -15.13 -6.08
C GLN A 125 1.18 -14.25 -7.25
N ALA A 126 2.49 -14.05 -7.39
CA ALA A 126 3.05 -13.17 -8.41
C ALA A 126 2.90 -13.77 -9.82
N ASP A 127 2.75 -12.90 -10.82
CA ASP A 127 2.78 -13.32 -12.22
C ASP A 127 4.18 -13.68 -12.69
N ARG A 128 5.17 -12.91 -12.19
CA ARG A 128 6.59 -13.01 -12.50
C ARG A 128 7.37 -12.62 -11.24
N ALA A 129 8.55 -13.20 -11.07
CA ALA A 129 9.42 -12.88 -9.95
C ALA A 129 10.88 -12.80 -10.42
N TRP A 130 11.63 -11.89 -9.79
CA TRP A 130 13.06 -11.74 -10.04
C TRP A 130 13.80 -11.80 -8.72
N LEU A 131 14.90 -12.54 -8.71
CA LEU A 131 15.89 -12.48 -7.67
C LEU A 131 16.91 -11.38 -7.99
N VAL A 132 17.13 -10.48 -7.04
CA VAL A 132 18.16 -9.43 -7.12
C VAL A 132 19.27 -9.78 -6.13
N ARG A 133 20.51 -9.93 -6.63
CA ARG A 133 21.69 -10.25 -5.81
C ARG A 133 22.92 -9.59 -6.39
N GLU A 134 23.72 -8.93 -5.54
CA GLU A 134 25.01 -8.32 -5.93
C GLU A 134 24.88 -7.41 -7.18
N GLY A 135 23.78 -6.66 -7.27
CA GLY A 135 23.49 -5.78 -8.41
C GLY A 135 23.06 -6.50 -9.70
N LYS A 136 22.91 -7.83 -9.67
CA LYS A 136 22.43 -8.65 -10.80
C LYS A 136 20.99 -9.10 -10.57
N THR A 137 20.24 -9.26 -11.66
CA THR A 137 18.84 -9.71 -11.65
C THR A 137 18.71 -11.03 -12.40
N SER A 138 17.96 -11.99 -11.85
CA SER A 138 17.63 -13.26 -12.51
C SER A 138 16.15 -13.54 -12.39
N GLU A 139 15.50 -13.91 -13.49
CA GLU A 139 14.08 -14.27 -13.49
C GLU A 139 13.89 -15.67 -12.90
N LEU A 140 12.92 -15.82 -12.00
CA LEU A 140 12.56 -17.10 -11.41
C LEU A 140 11.51 -17.80 -12.27
N LEU A 141 11.62 -19.12 -12.37
CA LEU A 141 10.64 -19.95 -13.08
C LEU A 141 9.53 -20.39 -12.13
N ARG A 142 8.33 -20.60 -12.70
CA ARG A 142 7.18 -21.16 -11.96
C ARG A 142 7.22 -22.70 -11.95
N PRO A 143 6.79 -23.36 -10.86
CA PRO A 143 6.39 -22.77 -9.58
C PRO A 143 7.58 -22.12 -8.88
N PHE A 144 7.37 -20.94 -8.27
CA PHE A 144 8.47 -20.25 -7.61
C PHE A 144 8.95 -21.07 -6.41
N PRO A 145 10.28 -21.21 -6.23
CA PRO A 145 10.84 -21.87 -5.05
C PRO A 145 10.49 -21.09 -3.78
N SER A 146 10.43 -21.79 -2.65
CA SER A 146 10.35 -21.15 -1.34
C SER A 146 11.59 -20.28 -1.09
N LEU A 147 11.45 -19.26 -0.25
CA LEU A 147 12.56 -18.37 0.09
C LEU A 147 13.67 -19.15 0.81
N SER A 148 13.32 -20.17 1.59
CA SER A 148 14.29 -21.07 2.23
C SER A 148 15.18 -21.78 1.20
N VAL A 149 14.58 -22.36 0.15
CA VAL A 149 15.32 -23.07 -0.91
C VAL A 149 16.17 -22.09 -1.72
N LEU A 150 15.64 -20.90 -2.02
CA LEU A 150 16.43 -19.83 -2.65
C LEU A 150 17.63 -19.46 -1.78
N TRP A 151 17.44 -19.32 -0.47
CA TRP A 151 18.50 -18.94 0.45
C TRP A 151 19.61 -20.00 0.55
N GLU A 152 19.25 -21.28 0.68
CA GLU A 152 20.19 -22.41 0.69
C GLU A 152 21.03 -22.44 -0.60
N SER A 153 20.36 -22.35 -1.76
CA SER A 153 21.04 -22.33 -3.07
C SER A 153 21.99 -21.14 -3.22
N LEU A 154 21.65 -19.98 -2.66
CA LEU A 154 22.45 -18.76 -2.78
C LEU A 154 23.61 -18.70 -1.78
N CYS A 155 23.40 -19.19 -0.56
CA CYS A 155 24.39 -19.15 0.51
C CYS A 155 25.29 -20.39 0.57
N GLY A 156 25.02 -21.43 -0.23
CA GLY A 156 25.87 -22.62 -0.33
C GLY A 156 25.93 -23.42 0.99
N ARG A 157 24.83 -23.46 1.73
CA ARG A 157 24.66 -24.32 2.91
C ARG A 157 23.58 -25.36 2.65
#